data_AF-A0A089N9D9-F1
#
_entry.id   AF-A0A089N9D9-F1
#
_cell.length_a   1.000
_cell.length_b   1.000
_cell.length_c   1.000
_cell.angle_alpha   90.00
_cell.angle_beta   90.00
_cell.angle_gamma   90.00
#
_symmetry.space_group_name_H-M   'P 1'
#
loop_
_entity.id
_entity.type
_entity.pdbx_description
1 polymer ?
#
loop_
_entity_poly.entity_id
_entity_poly.type
_entity_poly.pdbx_seq_one_letter_code
_entity_poly.pdbx_strand_id
1 'polypeptide(L)'
;EELMATDNAFDVLGFTSEEKTAVYKLTGAIMHYGNMKFKQKQREEQAEADGTEAADKSAYLMGLNSADLIKGLCHPRVKVG
;
A
#
# COMPACT_ATOMS: atom_id res chain seq x y z
N GLU A 1 14.44 -20.33 -6.00
CA GLU A 1 15.89 -20.14 -6.16
C GLU A 1 16.25 -18.66 -6.08
N GLU A 2 15.80 -17.83 -7.03
CA GLU A 2 16.07 -16.38 -7.05
C GLU A 2 15.71 -15.60 -5.77
N LEU A 3 14.55 -15.89 -5.16
CA LEU A 3 14.13 -15.24 -3.91
C LEU A 3 15.14 -15.48 -2.77
N MET A 4 15.60 -16.72 -2.62
CA MET A 4 16.56 -17.08 -1.56
C MET A 4 17.94 -16.51 -1.85
N ALA A 5 18.35 -16.46 -3.13
CA ALA A 5 19.61 -15.82 -3.52
C ALA A 5 19.58 -14.32 -3.20
N THR A 6 18.45 -13.64 -3.43
CA THR A 6 18.27 -12.22 -3.12
C THR A 6 18.18 -11.97 -1.60
N ASP A 7 17.48 -12.82 -0.85
CA ASP A 7 17.41 -12.75 0.62
C ASP A 7 18.80 -12.87 1.26
N ASN A 8 19.61 -13.83 0.78
CA ASN A 8 21.00 -14.00 1.22
C ASN A 8 21.87 -12.80 0.80
N ALA A 9 21.63 -12.21 -0.37
CA ALA A 9 22.36 -11.03 -0.82
C ALA A 9 22.12 -9.83 0.11
N PHE A 10 20.90 -9.65 0.64
CA PHE A 10 20.65 -8.62 1.66
C PHE A 10 21.51 -8.80 2.91
N ASP A 11 21.69 -10.04 3.38
CA ASP A 11 22.55 -10.32 4.54
C ASP A 11 24.03 -10.02 4.25
N VAL A 12 24.52 -10.42 3.08
CA VAL A 12 25.91 -10.13 2.63
C VAL A 12 26.16 -8.63 2.53
N LEU A 13 25.17 -7.86 2.09
CA LEU A 13 25.24 -6.41 1.99
C LEU A 13 25.06 -5.69 3.34
N GLY A 14 24.81 -6.42 4.42
CA GLY A 14 24.72 -5.87 5.78
C GLY A 14 23.38 -5.26 6.14
N PHE A 15 22.30 -5.59 5.43
CA PHE A 15 20.94 -5.19 5.83
C PHE A 15 20.58 -5.88 7.14
N THR A 16 20.00 -5.12 8.07
CA THR A 16 19.41 -5.70 9.28
C THR A 16 18.16 -6.51 8.94
N SER A 17 17.79 -7.44 9.82
CA SER A 17 16.54 -8.21 9.65
C SER A 17 15.30 -7.32 9.61
N GLU A 18 15.33 -6.17 10.30
CA GLU A 18 14.25 -5.19 10.28
C GLU A 18 14.15 -4.48 8.92
N GLU A 19 15.27 -4.00 8.36
CA GLU A 19 15.30 -3.38 7.03
C GLU A 19 14.84 -4.38 5.94
N LYS A 20 15.32 -5.62 6.00
CA LYS A 20 14.92 -6.67 5.07
C LYS A 20 13.40 -6.92 5.14
N THR A 21 12.88 -7.03 6.37
CA THR A 21 11.44 -7.20 6.60
C THR A 21 10.64 -5.99 6.11
N ALA A 22 11.16 -4.77 6.27
CA ALA A 22 10.53 -3.55 5.78
C ALA A 22 10.44 -3.55 4.24
N VAL A 23 11.47 -3.99 3.53
CA VAL A 23 11.45 -4.17 2.08
C VAL A 23 10.33 -5.14 1.67
N TYR A 24 10.23 -6.31 2.30
CA TYR A 24 9.19 -7.28 1.99
C TYR A 24 7.78 -6.78 2.31
N LYS A 25 7.60 -6.07 3.43
CA LYS A 25 6.33 -5.42 3.76
C LYS A 25 5.94 -4.40 2.70
N LEU A 26 6.88 -3.58 2.23
CA LEU A 26 6.64 -2.58 1.19
C LEU A 26 6.27 -3.25 -0.15
N THR A 27 6.98 -4.31 -0.56
CA THR A 27 6.63 -5.08 -1.76
C THR A 27 5.20 -5.63 -1.67
N GLY A 28 4.84 -6.24 -0.54
CA GLY A 28 3.47 -6.71 -0.31
C GLY A 28 2.43 -5.58 -0.29
N ALA A 29 2.77 -4.43 0.30
CA ALA A 29 1.91 -3.26 0.33
C ALA A 29 1.58 -2.77 -1.08
N ILE A 30 2.57 -2.74 -1.99
CA ILE A 30 2.39 -2.36 -3.41
C ILE A 30 1.44 -3.34 -4.11
N MET A 31 1.59 -4.64 -3.89
CA MET A 31 0.70 -5.65 -4.48
C MET A 31 -0.74 -5.48 -4.00
N HIS A 32 -0.96 -5.27 -2.70
CA HIS A 32 -2.30 -5.00 -2.16
C HIS A 32 -2.85 -3.66 -2.66
N TYR A 33 -2.00 -2.63 -2.77
CA TYR A 33 -2.39 -1.34 -3.31
C TYR A 33 -2.91 -1.46 -4.75
N GLY A 34 -2.24 -2.23 -5.60
CA GLY A 34 -2.66 -2.49 -6.97
C GLY A 34 -3.99 -3.24 -7.10
N ASN A 35 -4.44 -3.92 -6.05
CA ASN A 35 -5.73 -4.62 -6.03
C ASN A 35 -6.90 -3.74 -5.56
N MET A 36 -6.66 -2.49 -5.17
CA MET A 36 -7.74 -1.57 -4.82
C MET A 36 -8.61 -1.30 -6.04
N LYS A 37 -9.93 -1.37 -5.85
CA LYS A 37 -10.91 -1.08 -6.89
C LYS A 37 -11.73 0.13 -6.48
N PHE A 38 -12.07 0.92 -7.47
CA PHE A 38 -12.90 2.10 -7.31
C PHE A 38 -14.02 2.04 -8.34
N LYS A 39 -15.18 2.58 -7.95
CA LYS A 39 -16.34 2.69 -8.82
C LYS A 39 -16.89 4.10 -8.80
N GLN A 40 -17.57 4.47 -9.87
CA GLN A 40 -18.30 5.72 -9.91
C GLN A 40 -19.52 5.64 -9.00
N LYS A 41 -19.74 6.69 -8.23
CA LYS A 41 -20.96 6.83 -7.44
C LYS A 41 -22.13 7.18 -8.37
N GLN A 42 -23.27 6.52 -8.22
CA GLN A 42 -24.35 6.46 -9.24
C GLN A 42 -24.93 7.82 -9.70
N ARG A 43 -24.70 8.90 -8.96
CA ARG A 43 -25.21 10.26 -9.25
C ARG A 43 -24.16 11.35 -9.08
N GLU A 44 -22.89 10.97 -8.93
CA GLU A 44 -21.77 11.90 -8.75
C GLU A 44 -20.64 11.52 -9.73
N GLU A 45 -19.82 12.49 -10.14
CA GLU A 45 -18.62 12.20 -10.95
C GLU A 45 -17.46 11.66 -10.09
N GLN A 46 -17.62 11.69 -8.76
CA GLN A 46 -16.60 11.25 -7.81
C GLN A 46 -16.58 9.71 -7.71
N ALA A 47 -15.36 9.16 -7.62
CA ALA A 47 -15.14 7.75 -7.34
C ALA A 47 -15.26 7.44 -5.84
N GLU A 48 -15.77 6.25 -5.52
CA GLU A 48 -15.77 5.65 -4.18
C GLU A 48 -15.04 4.30 -4.20
N ALA A 49 -14.55 3.84 -3.04
CA ALA A 49 -13.93 2.53 -2.92
C ALA A 49 -14.95 1.41 -3.18
N ASP A 50 -14.58 0.45 -4.02
CA ASP A 50 -15.38 -0.75 -4.28
C ASP A 50 -14.91 -1.91 -3.40
N GLY A 51 -15.20 -1.78 -2.10
CA GLY A 51 -14.65 -2.62 -1.04
C GLY A 51 -13.32 -2.08 -0.47
N THR A 52 -12.99 -2.48 0.75
CA THR A 52 -11.83 -1.92 1.48
C THR A 52 -10.73 -2.92 1.76
N GLU A 53 -10.93 -4.21 1.53
CA GLU A 53 -10.00 -5.28 1.94
C GLU A 53 -8.57 -5.05 1.44
N ALA A 54 -8.41 -4.66 0.17
CA ALA A 54 -7.12 -4.35 -0.42
C ALA A 54 -6.46 -3.11 0.22
N ALA A 55 -7.27 -2.08 0.53
CA ALA A 55 -6.83 -0.88 1.23
C ALA A 55 -6.41 -1.18 2.67
N ASP A 56 -7.19 -2.00 3.38
CA ASP A 56 -6.91 -2.39 4.77
C ASP A 56 -5.59 -3.15 4.87
N LYS A 57 -5.34 -4.10 3.96
CA LYS A 57 -4.08 -4.86 3.90
C LYS A 57 -2.88 -3.98 3.54
N SER A 58 -3.04 -3.10 2.55
CA SER A 58 -1.98 -2.18 2.14
C SER A 58 -1.64 -1.19 3.25
N ALA A 59 -2.65 -0.58 3.88
CA ALA A 59 -2.49 0.36 4.98
C ALA A 59 -1.84 -0.29 6.22
N TYR A 60 -2.23 -1.53 6.55
CA TYR A 60 -1.59 -2.29 7.64
C TYR A 60 -0.08 -2.45 7.43
N LEU A 61 0.33 -2.85 6.21
CA LEU A 61 1.75 -3.05 5.89
C LEU A 61 2.54 -1.73 5.87
N MET A 62 1.90 -0.61 5.53
CA MET A 62 2.50 0.72 5.53
C MET A 62 2.41 1.45 6.88
N GLY A 63 1.73 0.88 7.88
CA GLY A 63 1.49 1.55 9.17
C GLY A 63 0.58 2.78 9.08
N LEU A 64 -0.39 2.78 8.15
CA LEU A 64 -1.33 3.88 7.93
C LEU A 64 -2.74 3.54 8.43
N ASN A 65 -3.56 4.57 8.62
CA ASN A 65 -5.00 4.39 8.78
C ASN A 65 -5.66 4.17 7.41
N SER A 66 -6.38 3.05 7.25
CA SER A 66 -7.03 2.69 5.98
C SER A 66 -8.11 3.68 5.54
N ALA A 67 -8.92 4.18 6.48
CA ALA A 67 -9.96 5.15 6.17
C ALA A 67 -9.36 6.49 5.69
N ASP A 68 -8.26 6.94 6.30
CA ASP A 68 -7.54 8.13 5.86
C ASP A 68 -6.86 7.93 4.50
N LEU A 69 -6.34 6.73 4.22
CA LEU A 69 -5.80 6.39 2.90
C LEU A 69 -6.88 6.49 1.81
N ILE A 70 -8.02 5.83 2.00
CA ILE A 70 -9.15 5.89 1.05
C ILE A 70 -9.65 7.33 0.89
N LYS A 71 -9.77 8.06 2.00
CA LYS A 71 -10.17 9.47 1.97
C LYS A 71 -9.17 10.33 1.21
N GLY A 72 -7.87 10.11 1.38
CA GLY A 72 -6.82 10.82 0.65
C GLY A 72 -6.90 10.57 -0.86
N LEU A 73 -7.28 9.35 -1.27
CA LEU A 73 -7.40 8.98 -2.67
C LEU A 73 -8.69 9.50 -3.32
N CYS A 74 -9.83 9.37 -2.63
CA CYS A 74 -11.13 9.77 -3.19
C CYS A 74 -11.46 11.25 -2.93
N HIS A 75 -10.92 11.87 -1.89
CA HIS A 75 -11.25 13.25 -1.48
C HIS A 75 -9.98 14.00 -1.02
N PRO A 76 -8.99 14.18 -1.90
CA PRO A 76 -7.74 14.83 -1.55
C PRO A 76 -7.99 16.26 -1.09
N ARG A 77 -7.32 16.67 0.00
CA ARG A 77 -7.31 18.06 0.44
C ARG A 77 -6.06 18.73 -0.08
N VAL A 78 -6.24 19.74 -0.93
CA VAL A 78 -5.15 20.57 -1.45
C VAL A 78 -5.15 21.89 -0.68
N LYS A 79 -4.00 22.25 -0.10
CA LYS A 79 -3.82 23.58 0.50
C LYS A 79 -3.60 24.58 -0.63
N VAL A 80 -4.54 25.51 -0.78
CA VAL A 80 -4.41 26.68 -1.67
C VAL A 80 -4.19 27.88 -0.75
N GLY A 81 -3.22 28.73 -1.09
CA GLY A 81 -2.64 29.79 -0.25
C GLY A 81 -3.61 30.58 0.61
#